data_AF-A0A6A6EX40-F1
#
_entry.id   AF-A0A6A6EX40-F1
#
_cell.length_a   1.000
_cell.length_b   1.000
_cell.length_c   1.000
_cell.angle_alpha   90.00
_cell.angle_beta   90.00
_cell.angle_gamma   90.00
#
_symmetry.space_group_name_H-M   'P 1'
#
loop_
_entity.id
_entity.type
_entity.pdbx_description
1 polymer ?
#
loop_
_entity_poly.entity_id
_entity_poly.type
_entity_poly.pdbx_seq_one_letter_code
_entity_poly.pdbx_strand_id
1 'polypeptide(L)' 'SKHLQRCSQLYWVPGRNLAVNESMQKFTGRSREITTISCKAASTGYKTWMLRDQGYILNWLLH' A
#
# COMPACT_ATOMS: atom_id res chain seq x y z
N SER A 1 0.84 4.14 11.65
CA SER A 1 0.95 4.60 10.25
C SER A 1 1.13 6.12 10.14
N LYS A 2 0.34 6.94 10.86
CA LYS A 2 0.32 8.41 10.74
C LYS A 2 1.69 9.10 10.67
N HIS A 3 2.63 8.73 11.54
CA HIS A 3 3.98 9.32 11.52
C HIS A 3 4.73 9.01 10.21
N LEU A 4 4.74 7.76 9.77
CA LEU A 4 5.41 7.35 8.52
C LEU A 4 4.75 7.96 7.28
N GLN A 5 3.43 8.04 7.25
CA GLN A 5 2.69 8.70 6.17
C GLN A 5 3.04 10.19 6.09
N ARG A 6 3.11 10.86 7.25
CA ARG A 6 3.54 12.26 7.32
C ARG A 6 4.97 12.43 6.80
N CYS A 7 5.90 11.58 7.23
CA CYS A 7 7.27 11.63 6.73
C CYS A 7 7.33 11.42 5.21
N SER A 8 6.64 10.41 4.69
CA SER A 8 6.55 10.15 3.25
C SER A 8 6.02 11.36 2.46
N GLN A 9 5.00 12.05 2.96
CA GLN A 9 4.45 13.26 2.32
C GLN A 9 5.37 14.49 2.42
N LEU A 10 6.29 14.53 3.39
CA LEU A 10 7.25 15.62 3.55
C LEU A 10 8.46 15.47 2.62
N TYR A 11 8.84 14.24 2.27
CA TYR A 11 10.04 13.96 1.47
C TYR A 11 9.79 13.89 -0.04
N TRP A 12 8.55 14.05 -0.51
CA TRP A 12 8.21 14.03 -1.93
C TRP A 12 7.15 15.06 -2.28
N VAL A 13 7.43 15.88 -3.31
CA VAL A 13 6.45 16.81 -3.89
C VAL A 13 5.79 16.11 -5.09
N PRO A 14 4.50 15.75 -5.00
CA PRO A 14 3.84 15.01 -6.07
C PRO A 14 3.67 15.85 -7.35
N GLY A 15 3.80 15.18 -8.49
CA GLY A 15 3.42 15.71 -9.79
C GLY A 15 1.90 15.76 -10.01
N ARG A 16 1.49 16.06 -11.24
CA ARG A 16 0.07 16.17 -11.62
C ARG A 16 -0.68 14.84 -11.61
N ASN A 17 0.03 13.74 -11.90
CA ASN A 17 -0.59 12.44 -12.15
C ASN A 17 -0.33 11.51 -10.96
N LEU A 18 -1.39 11.18 -10.23
CA LEU A 18 -1.34 10.26 -9.11
C LEU A 18 -2.05 8.95 -9.45
N ALA A 19 -1.55 7.84 -8.93
CA ALA A 19 -2.18 6.53 -9.06
C ALA A 19 -2.58 6.00 -7.69
N VAL A 20 -3.84 5.55 -7.57
CA VAL A 20 -4.32 4.77 -6.42
C VAL A 20 -4.52 3.34 -6.88
N ASN A 21 -3.90 2.39 -6.18
CA ASN A 21 -4.09 0.98 -6.49
C ASN A 21 -3.87 0.10 -5.24
N GLU A 22 -4.35 -1.12 -5.33
CA GLU A 22 -4.11 -2.17 -4.35
C GLU A 22 -2.69 -2.72 -4.46
N SER A 23 -2.04 -2.90 -3.32
CA SER A 23 -0.76 -3.59 -3.17
C SER A 23 -0.93 -4.77 -2.23
N MET A 24 -0.29 -5.89 -2.57
CA MET A 24 -0.29 -7.11 -1.77
C MET A 24 1.07 -7.30 -1.13
N GLN A 25 1.11 -7.40 0.20
CA GLN A 25 2.27 -7.82 0.97
C GLN A 25 2.07 -9.26 1.41
N LYS A 26 2.83 -10.20 0.82
CA LYS A 26 2.71 -11.63 1.12
C LYS A 26 2.93 -11.88 2.61
N PHE A 27 2.00 -12.60 3.24
CA PHE A 27 2.08 -12.99 4.64
C PHE A 27 1.26 -14.26 4.88
N THR A 28 1.86 -15.25 5.54
CA THR A 28 1.24 -16.59 5.74
C THR A 28 1.00 -16.94 7.22
N GLY A 29 1.25 -16.00 8.13
CA GLY A 29 0.94 -16.17 9.55
C GLY A 29 -0.55 -16.01 9.85
N ARG A 30 -0.93 -16.22 11.11
CA ARG A 30 -2.31 -16.03 11.57
C ARG A 30 -2.54 -14.57 11.96
N SER A 31 -3.20 -13.83 11.08
CA SER A 31 -3.68 -12.46 11.32
C SER A 31 -5.13 -12.36 10.90
N ARG A 32 -5.90 -11.49 11.54
CA ARG A 32 -7.31 -11.25 11.17
C ARG A 32 -7.44 -10.40 9.90
N GLU A 33 -6.41 -9.61 9.60
CA GLU A 33 -6.43 -8.60 8.52
C GLU A 33 -5.83 -9.11 7.20
N ILE A 34 -5.44 -10.40 7.12
CA ILE A 34 -4.94 -10.97 5.87
C ILE A 34 -6.09 -11.38 4.97
N THR A 35 -5.91 -11.22 3.68
CA THR A 35 -6.88 -11.61 2.66
C THR A 35 -6.22 -12.47 1.60
N THR A 36 -7.05 -13.23 0.88
CA THR A 36 -6.61 -14.04 -0.25
C THR A 36 -7.24 -13.50 -1.53
N ILE A 37 -6.40 -13.05 -2.46
CA ILE A 37 -6.77 -12.56 -3.79
C ILE A 37 -6.15 -13.48 -4.84
N SER A 38 -6.97 -14.31 -5.46
CA SER A 38 -6.52 -15.39 -6.36
C SER A 38 -5.78 -14.90 -7.61
N CYS A 39 -6.07 -13.69 -8.10
CA CYS A 39 -5.47 -13.14 -9.30
C CYS A 39 -4.14 -12.38 -9.08
N LYS A 40 -3.57 -12.42 -7.87
CA LYS A 40 -2.31 -11.74 -7.52
C LYS A 40 -1.20 -12.77 -7.25
N ALA A 41 0.03 -12.45 -7.68
CA ALA A 41 1.20 -13.32 -7.47
C ALA A 41 1.46 -13.60 -5.97
N ALA A 42 1.26 -12.59 -5.11
CA ALA A 42 1.16 -12.78 -3.67
C ALA A 42 -0.31 -13.02 -3.31
N SER A 43 -0.76 -14.27 -3.47
CA SER A 43 -2.19 -14.62 -3.36
C SER A 43 -2.75 -14.45 -1.95
N THR A 44 -1.95 -14.65 -0.90
CA THR A 44 -2.36 -14.46 0.51
C THR A 44 -1.43 -13.49 1.22
N GLY A 45 -2.01 -12.49 1.90
CA GLY A 45 -1.26 -11.51 2.65
C GLY A 45 -2.07 -10.28 3.03
N TYR A 46 -1.39 -9.20 3.40
CA TYR A 46 -2.03 -7.92 3.67
C TYR A 46 -2.34 -7.20 2.36
N LYS A 47 -3.60 -6.79 2.20
CA LYS A 47 -4.01 -5.88 1.15
C LYS A 47 -3.94 -4.46 1.69
N THR A 48 -3.21 -3.62 0.98
CA THR A 48 -3.08 -2.19 1.31
C THR A 48 -3.45 -1.35 0.10
N TRP A 49 -4.27 -0.31 0.30
CA TRP A 49 -4.46 0.74 -0.69
C TRP A 49 -3.26 1.68 -0.67
N MET A 50 -2.67 1.95 -1.82
CA MET A 50 -1.48 2.79 -1.93
C MET A 50 -1.76 3.98 -2.86
N LEU A 51 -1.44 5.19 -2.40
CA LEU A 51 -1.36 6.39 -3.24
C LEU A 51 0.10 6.58 -3.67
N ARG A 52 0.33 6.67 -4.99
CA ARG A 52 1.68 6.74 -5.55
C ARG A 52 1.84 7.81 -6.62
N ASP A 53 3.05 8.32 -6.74
CA ASP A 53 3.54 9.19 -7.82
C ASP A 53 4.88 8.66 -8.32
N GLN A 54 5.01 8.38 -9.62
CA GLN A 54 6.24 7.84 -10.23
C GLN A 54 6.91 6.68 -9.46
N GLY A 55 6.12 5.83 -8.80
CA GLY A 55 6.61 4.72 -7.97
C GLY A 55 6.89 5.08 -6.51
N TYR A 56 6.98 6.36 -6.16
CA TYR A 56 7.03 6.83 -4.77
C TYR A 56 5.68 6.61 -4.08
N ILE A 57 5.70 6.16 -2.83
CA ILE A 57 4.49 5.96 -2.03
C ILE A 57 4.28 7.17 -1.15
N LEU A 58 3.15 7.87 -1.33
CA LEU A 58 2.77 9.08 -0.61
C LEU A 58 1.89 8.78 0.62
N ASN A 59 0.99 7.80 0.48
CA ASN A 59 0.07 7.44 1.56
C ASN A 59 -0.45 6.02 1.36
N TRP A 60 -1.00 5.44 2.42
CA TRP A 60 -1.57 4.10 2.38
C TRP A 60 -2.64 3.87 3.43
N LEU A 61 -3.55 2.94 3.16
CA LEU A 61 -4.57 2.47 4.10
C LEU A 61 -4.61 0.94 4.09
N LEU A 62 -4.56 0.35 5.28
CA LEU A 62 -4.91 -1.06 5.44
C LEU A 62 -6.43 -1.21 5.28
N HIS A 63 -6.88 -2.32 4.71
CA HIS A 63 -8.30 -2.68 4.64
C HIS A 63 -8.89 -2.81 6.04
#